data_AF-A0A7W4QDS5-F1
#
_entry.id   AF-A0A7W4QDS5-F1
#
_cell.length_a   1.000
_cell.length_b   1.000
_cell.length_c   1.000
_cell.angle_alpha   90.00
_cell.angle_beta   90.00
_cell.angle_gamma   90.00
#
_symmetry.space_group_name_H-M   'P 1'
#
loop_
_entity.id
_entity.type
_entity.pdbx_description
1 polymer ?
#
loop_
_entity_poly.entity_id
_entity_poly.type
_entity_poly.pdbx_seq_one_letter_code
_entity_poly.pdbx_strand_id
1 'polypeptide(L)' 'MNRRKKINQLLKAHAKKASAKLAPKSKTKYISKADRLKLAAEATQDVDVSAES' A
#
# COMPACT_ATOMS: atom_id res chain seq x y z
N MET A 1 -35.06 5.43 -6.06
CA MET A 1 -35.55 5.98 -7.35
C MET A 1 -35.69 7.49 -7.28
N ASN A 2 -34.63 8.19 -7.67
CA ASN A 2 -34.58 9.63 -7.95
C ASN A 2 -33.19 9.84 -8.59
N ARG A 3 -33.07 10.42 -9.81
CA ARG A 3 -31.79 10.43 -10.57
C ARG A 3 -30.62 10.98 -9.75
N ARG A 4 -30.85 12.05 -8.99
CA ARG A 4 -29.86 12.65 -8.08
C ARG A 4 -29.31 11.65 -7.05
N LYS A 5 -30.17 10.84 -6.42
CA LYS A 5 -29.73 9.83 -5.45
C LYS A 5 -28.85 8.76 -6.10
N LYS A 6 -29.20 8.32 -7.31
CA LYS A 6 -28.42 7.32 -8.07
C LYS A 6 -27.04 7.85 -8.48
N ILE A 7 -26.99 9.09 -8.97
CA ILE A 7 -25.71 9.76 -9.31
C ILE A 7 -24.83 9.87 -8.07
N ASN A 8 -25.37 10.35 -6.95
CA ASN A 8 -24.60 10.49 -5.72
C ASN A 8 -24.07 9.14 -5.20
N GLN A 9 -24.86 8.07 -5.32
CA GLN A 9 -24.41 6.73 -4.95
C GLN A 9 -23.25 6.24 -5.83
N LEU A 10 -23.32 6.46 -7.15
CA LEU A 10 -22.25 6.10 -8.08
C LEU A 10 -20.97 6.90 -7.79
N LEU A 11 -21.07 8.22 -7.62
CA LEU A 11 -19.92 9.08 -7.34
C LEU A 11 -19.22 8.68 -6.04
N LYS A 12 -19.97 8.38 -4.98
CA LYS A 12 -19.43 7.88 -3.71
C LYS A 12 -18.71 6.53 -3.89
N ALA A 13 -19.26 5.62 -4.69
CA ALA A 13 -18.64 4.33 -4.96
C ALA A 13 -17.32 4.49 -5.75
N HIS A 14 -17.28 5.38 -6.75
CA HIS A 14 -16.06 5.67 -7.50
C HIS A 14 -14.98 6.33 -6.64
N ALA A 15 -15.34 7.32 -5.82
CA ALA A 15 -14.42 7.96 -4.88
C ALA A 15 -13.79 6.93 -3.92
N LYS A 16 -14.61 6.04 -3.34
CA LYS A 16 -14.13 4.97 -2.45
C LYS A 16 -13.19 3.98 -3.14
N LYS A 17 -13.46 3.65 -4.41
CA LYS A 17 -12.57 2.78 -5.22
C LYS A 17 -11.24 3.48 -5.54
N ALA A 18 -11.27 4.78 -5.86
CA ALA A 18 -10.06 5.54 -6.12
C ALA A 18 -9.18 5.68 -4.86
N SER A 19 -9.79 6.02 -3.71
CA SER A 19 -9.07 6.14 -2.45
C SER A 19 -8.46 4.82 -2.00
N ALA A 20 -9.15 3.68 -2.22
CA ALA A 20 -8.63 2.36 -1.89
C ALA A 20 -7.45 1.91 -2.78
N LYS A 21 -7.34 2.45 -4.00
CA LYS A 21 -6.20 2.17 -4.89
C LYS A 21 -4.99 3.04 -4.56
N LEU A 22 -5.24 4.29 -4.16
CA LEU A 22 -4.17 5.26 -3.84
C LEU A 22 -3.61 5.06 -2.42
N ALA A 23 -4.44 4.63 -1.47
CA ALA A 23 -4.00 4.43 -0.09
C ALA A 23 -3.28 3.08 0.06
N PRO A 24 -2.00 3.06 0.47
CA PRO A 24 -1.34 1.82 0.87
C PRO A 24 -2.14 1.19 2.03
N LYS A 25 -2.46 -0.09 1.87
CA LYS A 25 -3.28 -0.87 2.83
C LYS A 25 -2.62 -0.99 4.21
N SER A 26 -1.31 -0.79 4.28
CA SER A 26 -0.52 -0.78 5.51
C SER A 26 0.03 0.61 5.77
N LYS A 27 -0.11 1.08 7.01
CA LYS A 27 0.76 2.14 7.53
C LYS A 27 2.18 1.60 7.53
N THR A 28 3.18 2.44 7.21
CA THR A 28 4.58 2.06 7.37
C THR A 28 4.77 1.53 8.79
N LYS A 29 5.11 0.25 8.91
CA LYS A 29 5.30 -0.41 10.20
C LYS A 29 6.34 0.39 10.97
N TYR A 30 6.07 0.73 12.22
CA TYR A 30 7.11 1.31 13.06
C TYR A 30 8.16 0.23 13.31
N ILE A 31 9.37 0.45 12.82
CA ILE A 31 10.50 -0.46 12.94
C ILE A 31 11.50 0.22 13.88
N SER A 32 11.84 -0.48 14.96
CA SER A 32 12.82 0.00 15.94
C SER A 32 14.20 0.17 15.28
N LYS A 33 15.12 0.93 15.90
CA LYS A 33 16.47 1.12 15.34
C LYS A 33 17.20 -0.21 15.13
N ALA A 34 17.02 -1.18 16.03
CA ALA A 34 17.63 -2.50 15.93
C ALA A 34 17.08 -3.30 14.74
N ASP A 35 15.76 -3.28 14.55
CA ASP A 35 15.11 -4.03 13.48
C ASP A 35 15.41 -3.44 12.09
N ARG A 36 15.66 -2.12 12.01
CA ARG A 36 16.04 -1.45 10.77
C ARG A 36 17.45 -1.84 10.30
N LEU A 37 18.38 -2.08 11.23
CA LEU A 37 19.71 -2.59 10.91
C LEU A 37 19.66 -4.03 10.42
N LYS A 38 18.83 -4.87 11.04
CA LYS A 38 18.63 -6.27 10.62
C LYS A 38 18.05 -6.37 9.21
N LEU A 39 17.00 -5.57 8.92
CA LEU A 39 16.39 -5.56 7.59
C LEU A 39 17.30 -4.99 6.50
N ALA A 40 18.21 -4.05 6.83
CA ALA A 40 19.20 -3.58 5.87
C ALA A 40 20.28 -4.63 5.57
N ALA A 41 20.66 -5.44 6.56
CA ALA A 41 21.57 -6.57 6.37
C ALA A 41 20.92 -7.72 5.59
N GLU A 42 19.64 -8.02 5.82
CA GLU A 42 18.90 -9.04 5.05
C GLU A 42 18.62 -8.58 3.62
N ALA A 43 18.18 -7.33 3.41
CA ALA A 43 17.91 -6.80 2.07
C ALA A 43 19.18 -6.66 1.20
N THR A 44 20.36 -6.52 1.81
CA THR A 44 21.63 -6.57 1.06
C THR A 44 21.97 -7.99 0.65
N GLN A 45 21.70 -8.99 1.49
CA GLN A 45 21.88 -10.39 1.10
C GLN A 45 20.90 -10.84 0.02
N ASP A 46 19.62 -10.47 0.09
CA ASP A 46 18.62 -10.88 -0.92
C ASP A 46 18.88 -10.28 -2.31
N VAL A 47 19.50 -9.10 -2.40
CA VAL A 47 19.86 -8.46 -3.67
C VAL A 47 21.05 -9.14 -4.33
N ASP A 48 22.02 -9.64 -3.54
CA ASP A 48 23.14 -10.42 -4.07
C ASP A 48 22.67 -11.79 -4.62
N VAL A 49 21.73 -12.48 -3.96
CA VAL A 49 21.26 -13.81 -4.43
C VAL A 49 20.42 -13.72 -5.72
N SER A 50 19.75 -12.59 -5.98
CA SER A 50 18.91 -12.42 -7.17
C SER A 50 19.68 -11.97 -8.43
N ALA A 51 20.93 -11.53 -8.30
CA ALA A 51 21.75 -11.06 -9.43
C ALA A 51 22.54 -12.20 -10.11
N GLU A 52 22.49 -13.42 -9.58
CA GLU A 52 23.28 -14.58 -10.03
C GLU A 52 22.44 -15.74 -10.59
N SER A 53 21.24 -15.46 -11.13
CA SER A 53 20.39 -16.46 -11.81
C SER A 53 19.92 -16.02 -13.19
#